data_AF-A0A601P2I3-F1
#
_entry.id   AF-A0A601P2I3-F1
#
_cell.length_a   1.000
_cell.length_b   1.000
_cell.length_c   1.000
_cell.angle_alpha   90.00
_cell.angle_beta   90.00
_cell.angle_gamma   90.00
#
_symmetry.space_group_name_H-M   'P 1'
#
loop_
_entity.id
_entity.type
_entity.pdbx_description
1 polymer ?
#
loop_
_entity_poly.entity_id
_entity_poly.type
_entity_poly.pdbx_seq_one_letter_code
_entity_poly.pdbx_strand_id
1 'polypeptide(L)'
;MMIENDKEKSLNDATPPEVQNDIRSESTEKSKEMGRSRYSSIAMIDYFNAIERLCKEKEINPENIDLSFKVHWLRNAVGGSFARSQEMFAEYQKYVKEVPEEARYLDIPDEVKVALGDIISYITWHYRRSYTAIQNDSVKKAEARSMQLEEEVTQLLQRLEQSATDMNELKLENQALQGRLEIRDSTVKELETRLNVAEAELETCHHQLDSTRHELSLAQQSNDSLSQQLAERKTEIAGHLEYQKKLNEEINTQRSDNAGLSRQCDQLSQTVSDTKAERDRFEQELIAAQNLCTELKSALSGKEGDLVAVNAELTELHKLNESLSADLNKVTLVSQGYEAEVAEQSNELKTLQAKVMKLEATLEAEKTISESLKGTIDTLTGAMAGGGTGKSKQPRSRKTS
;
A
#
# COMPACT_ATOMS: atom_id res chain seq x y z
N MET A 1 58.63 14.14 -60.65
CA MET A 1 57.56 13.46 -61.40
C MET A 1 56.69 14.60 -61.96
N MET A 2 56.62 14.90 -63.27
CA MET A 2 56.28 14.02 -64.42
C MET A 2 54.97 13.28 -64.13
N ILE A 3 53.89 13.39 -64.91
CA ILE A 3 53.79 13.45 -66.38
C ILE A 3 52.61 14.37 -66.84
N GLU A 4 52.74 14.97 -68.03
CA GLU A 4 51.78 15.32 -69.13
C GLU A 4 50.26 15.06 -68.90
N ASN A 5 49.25 15.67 -69.56
CA ASN A 5 49.10 16.66 -70.66
C ASN A 5 47.59 17.07 -70.70
N ASP A 6 47.06 18.07 -71.44
CA ASP A 6 47.57 19.25 -72.16
C ASP A 6 46.39 20.28 -72.30
N LYS A 7 46.58 21.34 -73.09
CA LYS A 7 45.67 22.02 -74.07
C LYS A 7 44.22 21.48 -74.27
N GLU A 8 43.20 22.28 -74.60
CA GLU A 8 43.11 23.61 -75.28
C GLU A 8 41.78 24.33 -74.88
N LYS A 9 41.67 25.68 -74.87
CA LYS A 9 41.08 26.58 -75.92
C LYS A 9 39.78 26.06 -76.58
N SER A 10 38.77 26.83 -77.01
CA SER A 10 38.60 28.25 -77.40
C SER A 10 37.07 28.52 -77.38
N LEU A 11 36.54 29.68 -76.94
CA LEU A 11 36.26 30.90 -77.73
C LEU A 11 35.55 30.71 -79.09
N ASN A 12 34.65 31.65 -79.39
CA ASN A 12 33.90 31.95 -80.62
C ASN A 12 32.47 31.34 -80.62
N ASP A 13 31.39 32.12 -80.76
CA ASP A 13 31.07 33.14 -81.78
C ASP A 13 30.92 32.52 -83.18
N ALA A 14 29.71 32.63 -83.72
CA ALA A 14 29.31 32.04 -85.00
C ALA A 14 28.29 32.95 -85.70
N THR A 15 28.77 34.11 -86.13
CA THR A 15 28.24 34.81 -87.30
C THR A 15 28.24 33.84 -88.51
N PRO A 16 27.23 33.85 -89.41
CA PRO A 16 27.11 32.83 -90.46
C PRO A 16 28.12 33.03 -91.59
N PRO A 17 28.61 31.95 -92.22
CA PRO A 17 29.25 32.00 -93.52
C PRO A 17 28.30 31.59 -94.65
N GLU A 18 28.29 32.43 -95.67
CA GLU A 18 27.68 32.25 -96.98
C GLU A 18 28.61 31.40 -97.89
N VAL A 19 28.19 31.13 -99.14
CA VAL A 19 29.05 30.82 -100.33
C VAL A 19 29.43 29.36 -100.67
N GLN A 20 28.72 28.84 -101.70
CA GLN A 20 29.17 28.11 -102.92
C GLN A 20 30.03 26.82 -102.86
N ASN A 21 29.57 25.79 -103.58
CA ASN A 21 30.04 25.44 -104.93
C ASN A 21 29.00 24.52 -105.62
N ASP A 22 28.38 24.87 -106.75
CA ASP A 22 28.88 24.94 -108.13
C ASP A 22 29.23 23.57 -108.77
N ILE A 23 28.24 22.91 -109.41
CA ILE A 23 28.45 22.10 -110.63
C ILE A 23 27.35 22.39 -111.66
N ARG A 24 27.62 23.44 -112.44
CA ARG A 24 27.30 23.65 -113.87
C ARG A 24 26.93 22.40 -114.71
N SER A 25 25.84 22.50 -115.49
CA SER A 25 25.68 21.99 -116.87
C SER A 25 24.31 22.47 -117.40
N GLU A 26 24.17 23.70 -117.87
CA GLU A 26 24.38 24.11 -119.27
C GLU A 26 23.84 23.13 -120.33
N SER A 27 22.79 23.59 -121.02
CA SER A 27 22.49 23.33 -122.45
C SER A 27 22.13 21.92 -122.92
N THR A 28 20.94 21.76 -123.51
CA THR A 28 20.80 21.54 -124.98
C THR A 28 19.33 21.49 -125.45
N GLU A 29 18.69 22.65 -125.59
CA GLU A 29 17.78 22.82 -126.75
C GLU A 29 18.63 23.10 -127.98
N LYS A 30 18.94 22.06 -128.77
CA LYS A 30 19.51 22.23 -130.11
C LYS A 30 19.19 21.05 -131.03
N SER A 31 18.64 21.38 -132.19
CA SER A 31 18.69 20.59 -133.43
C SER A 31 18.02 19.20 -133.43
N LYS A 32 16.70 19.19 -133.68
CA LYS A 32 16.07 18.11 -134.49
C LYS A 32 16.54 18.22 -135.95
N GLU A 33 17.83 17.98 -136.19
CA GLU A 33 18.38 17.82 -137.53
C GLU A 33 18.34 16.32 -137.87
N MET A 34 17.61 15.94 -138.93
CA MET A 34 17.32 14.54 -139.21
C MET A 34 18.59 13.74 -139.48
N GLY A 35 18.91 12.83 -138.57
CA GLY A 35 20.13 12.02 -138.61
C GLY A 35 20.17 11.06 -139.79
N ARG A 36 20.78 11.49 -140.90
CA ARG A 36 21.64 10.60 -141.69
C ARG A 36 22.97 10.49 -140.95
N SER A 37 23.36 9.29 -140.55
CA SER A 37 24.61 9.09 -139.81
C SER A 37 25.80 9.56 -140.65
N ARG A 38 26.55 10.54 -140.16
CA ARG A 38 27.71 11.16 -140.83
C ARG A 38 28.90 10.20 -141.02
N TYR A 39 28.78 8.97 -140.51
CA TYR A 39 29.74 7.87 -140.63
C TYR A 39 29.19 6.65 -141.39
N SER A 40 28.01 6.77 -142.03
CA SER A 40 27.42 5.69 -142.84
C SER A 40 28.15 5.52 -144.18
N SER A 41 28.23 4.29 -144.67
CA SER A 41 28.67 3.97 -146.05
C SER A 41 27.87 4.72 -147.13
N ILE A 42 26.63 5.10 -146.83
CA ILE A 42 25.78 5.92 -147.73
C ILE A 42 26.37 7.33 -147.89
N ALA A 43 26.90 7.93 -146.83
CA ALA A 43 27.56 9.23 -146.93
C ALA A 43 28.86 9.16 -147.75
N MET A 44 29.55 8.01 -147.73
CA MET A 44 30.74 7.76 -148.55
C MET A 44 30.39 7.76 -150.05
N ILE A 45 29.26 7.15 -150.42
CA ILE A 45 28.72 7.16 -151.79
C ILE A 45 28.37 8.60 -152.24
N ASP A 46 27.75 9.41 -151.36
CA ASP A 46 27.46 10.82 -151.66
C ASP A 46 28.74 11.63 -151.96
N TYR A 47 29.84 11.39 -151.22
CA TYR A 47 31.15 11.99 -151.53
C TYR A 47 31.73 11.50 -152.86
N PHE A 48 31.71 10.19 -153.14
CA PHE A 48 32.27 9.64 -154.39
C PHE A 48 31.54 10.15 -155.63
N ASN A 49 30.19 10.15 -155.60
CA ASN A 49 29.35 10.72 -156.65
C ASN A 49 29.64 12.21 -156.90
N ALA A 50 29.96 12.98 -155.86
CA ALA A 50 30.34 14.38 -155.99
C ALA A 50 31.73 14.57 -156.64
N ILE A 51 32.70 13.69 -156.34
CA ILE A 51 34.03 13.72 -157.00
C ILE A 51 33.88 13.46 -158.51
N GLU A 52 33.14 12.43 -158.91
CA GLU A 52 32.92 12.11 -160.33
C GLU A 52 32.23 13.26 -161.08
N ARG A 53 31.24 13.90 -160.44
CA ARG A 53 30.52 15.04 -161.03
C ARG A 53 31.44 16.25 -161.19
N LEU A 54 32.27 16.56 -160.19
CA LEU A 54 33.27 17.63 -160.25
C LEU A 54 34.35 17.36 -161.32
N CYS A 55 34.79 16.11 -161.50
CA CYS A 55 35.72 15.73 -162.57
C CYS A 55 35.12 15.94 -163.97
N LYS A 56 33.84 15.55 -164.17
CA LYS A 56 33.12 15.80 -165.44
C LYS A 56 32.88 17.28 -165.70
N GLU A 57 32.44 18.05 -164.72
CA GLU A 57 32.09 19.47 -164.88
C GLU A 57 33.29 20.41 -165.14
N LYS A 58 34.51 19.99 -164.82
CA LYS A 58 35.72 20.82 -164.94
C LYS A 58 36.71 20.37 -166.01
N GLU A 59 36.45 19.26 -166.69
CA GLU A 59 37.38 18.63 -167.65
C GLU A 59 38.79 18.36 -167.06
N ILE A 60 38.86 18.07 -165.77
CA ILE A 60 40.13 17.86 -165.03
C ILE A 60 40.41 16.37 -164.86
N ASN A 61 41.56 15.92 -165.37
CA ASN A 61 42.09 14.60 -165.04
C ASN A 61 42.46 14.54 -163.53
N PRO A 62 41.95 13.55 -162.76
CA PRO A 62 42.15 13.46 -161.31
C PRO A 62 43.61 13.34 -160.85
N GLU A 63 44.56 13.05 -161.74
CA GLU A 63 45.99 12.95 -161.38
C GLU A 63 46.80 14.26 -161.54
N ASN A 64 46.41 15.18 -162.44
CA ASN A 64 47.31 16.23 -162.96
C ASN A 64 47.07 17.67 -162.46
N ILE A 65 46.42 17.84 -161.29
CA ILE A 65 46.17 19.14 -160.62
C ILE A 65 46.30 18.96 -159.10
N ASP A 66 46.81 19.99 -158.42
CA ASP A 66 47.10 19.96 -156.97
C ASP A 66 45.92 19.49 -156.09
N LEU A 67 46.27 18.66 -155.10
CA LEU A 67 45.32 17.92 -154.26
C LEU A 67 44.47 18.86 -153.40
N SER A 68 45.08 19.95 -152.92
CA SER A 68 44.47 20.95 -152.03
C SER A 68 43.20 21.57 -152.63
N PHE A 69 43.23 21.87 -153.94
CA PHE A 69 42.12 22.49 -154.64
C PHE A 69 40.95 21.52 -154.89
N LYS A 70 41.25 20.24 -155.16
CA LYS A 70 40.22 19.19 -155.33
C LYS A 70 39.44 18.94 -154.04
N VAL A 71 40.16 18.85 -152.91
CA VAL A 71 39.55 18.71 -151.57
C VAL A 71 38.67 19.91 -151.21
N HIS A 72 39.10 21.14 -151.56
CA HIS A 72 38.29 22.34 -151.31
C HIS A 72 36.96 22.31 -152.09
N TRP A 73 36.97 21.95 -153.38
CA TRP A 73 35.74 21.84 -154.17
C TRP A 73 34.82 20.72 -153.67
N LEU A 74 35.38 19.56 -153.30
CA LEU A 74 34.59 18.47 -152.72
C LEU A 74 33.89 18.89 -151.42
N ARG A 75 34.58 19.64 -150.55
CA ARG A 75 34.00 20.20 -149.32
C ARG A 75 32.86 21.18 -149.63
N ASN A 76 32.97 21.99 -150.67
CA ASN A 76 31.91 22.92 -151.06
C ASN A 76 30.72 22.21 -151.71
N ALA A 77 30.93 21.08 -152.40
CA ALA A 77 29.87 20.32 -153.07
C ALA A 77 29.01 19.47 -152.11
N VAL A 78 29.62 18.87 -151.08
CA VAL A 78 28.95 17.92 -150.16
C VAL A 78 28.72 18.52 -148.76
N GLY A 79 29.43 19.60 -148.42
CA GLY A 79 29.52 20.15 -147.07
C GLY A 79 30.45 19.33 -146.16
N GLY A 80 30.78 19.87 -144.98
CA GLY A 80 31.57 19.16 -143.96
C GLY A 80 32.96 19.76 -143.69
N SER A 81 33.81 18.99 -142.97
CA SER A 81 35.15 19.43 -142.58
C SER A 81 36.18 19.16 -143.68
N PHE A 82 37.20 20.00 -143.79
CA PHE A 82 38.26 19.85 -144.79
C PHE A 82 39.01 18.52 -144.63
N ALA A 83 39.32 18.12 -143.39
CA ALA A 83 39.97 16.85 -143.09
C ALA A 83 39.15 15.64 -143.59
N ARG A 84 37.82 15.65 -143.44
CA ARG A 84 36.96 14.56 -143.93
C ARG A 84 36.88 14.55 -145.46
N SER A 85 36.84 15.71 -146.11
CA SER A 85 36.93 15.79 -147.58
C SER A 85 38.28 15.30 -148.10
N GLN A 86 39.37 15.51 -147.36
CA GLN A 86 40.71 15.01 -147.71
C GLN A 86 40.79 13.48 -147.58
N GLU A 87 40.30 12.94 -146.47
CA GLU A 87 40.18 11.50 -146.22
C GLU A 87 39.32 10.79 -147.28
N MET A 88 38.13 11.35 -147.59
CA MET A 88 37.24 10.83 -148.63
C MET A 88 37.84 10.88 -150.03
N PHE A 89 38.61 11.93 -150.35
CA PHE A 89 39.29 12.03 -151.64
C PHE A 89 40.46 11.03 -151.75
N ALA A 90 41.19 10.78 -150.66
CA ALA A 90 42.23 9.75 -150.63
C ALA A 90 41.65 8.33 -150.79
N GLU A 91 40.53 8.03 -150.12
CA GLU A 91 39.88 6.73 -150.26
C GLU A 91 39.24 6.55 -151.66
N TYR A 92 38.79 7.63 -152.30
CA TYR A 92 38.38 7.62 -153.71
C TYR A 92 39.57 7.37 -154.66
N GLN A 93 40.74 7.99 -154.45
CA GLN A 93 41.94 7.70 -155.24
C GLN A 93 42.37 6.23 -155.11
N LYS A 94 42.22 5.65 -153.92
CA LYS A 94 42.49 4.24 -153.67
C LYS A 94 41.46 3.35 -154.38
N TYR A 95 40.16 3.66 -154.28
CA TYR A 95 39.10 3.00 -155.04
C TYR A 95 39.34 3.01 -156.56
N VAL A 96 39.75 4.14 -157.12
CA VAL A 96 40.09 4.28 -158.55
C VAL A 96 41.30 3.43 -158.96
N LYS A 97 42.28 3.21 -158.06
CA LYS A 97 43.44 2.34 -158.33
C LYS A 97 43.14 0.85 -158.14
N GLU A 98 42.34 0.49 -157.15
CA GLU A 98 42.09 -0.90 -156.77
C GLU A 98 40.95 -1.56 -157.56
N VAL A 99 40.02 -0.77 -158.14
CA VAL A 99 38.86 -1.27 -158.88
C VAL A 99 39.01 -1.03 -160.39
N PRO A 100 38.97 -2.09 -161.23
CA PRO A 100 38.97 -1.97 -162.70
C PRO A 100 37.84 -1.09 -163.23
N GLU A 101 38.06 -0.45 -164.39
CA GLU A 101 37.14 0.56 -164.94
C GLU A 101 35.77 -0.03 -165.28
N GLU A 102 35.71 -1.30 -165.72
CA GLU A 102 34.46 -2.01 -166.01
C GLU A 102 33.59 -2.25 -164.76
N ALA A 103 34.19 -2.32 -163.58
CA ALA A 103 33.49 -2.56 -162.32
C ALA A 103 33.00 -1.28 -161.62
N ARG A 104 33.54 -0.11 -161.99
CA ARG A 104 33.13 1.20 -161.40
C ARG A 104 31.79 1.70 -161.93
N TYR A 105 31.39 1.26 -163.13
CA TYR A 105 30.11 1.62 -163.77
C TYR A 105 29.01 0.56 -163.58
N LEU A 106 29.14 -0.31 -162.58
CA LEU A 106 28.14 -1.31 -162.25
C LEU A 106 26.95 -0.66 -161.52
N ASP A 107 25.99 -0.13 -162.28
CA ASP A 107 24.78 0.48 -161.70
C ASP A 107 23.97 -0.58 -160.95
N ILE A 108 23.74 -0.33 -159.66
CA ILE A 108 22.94 -1.20 -158.81
C ILE A 108 21.47 -1.00 -159.24
N PRO A 109 20.72 -2.06 -159.62
CA PRO A 109 19.32 -1.91 -160.04
C PRO A 109 18.48 -1.18 -158.99
N ASP A 110 17.60 -0.28 -159.43
CA ASP A 110 16.84 0.58 -158.53
C ASP A 110 15.92 -0.22 -157.59
N GLU A 111 15.48 -1.42 -157.99
CA GLU A 111 14.75 -2.37 -157.14
C GLU A 111 15.56 -2.75 -155.89
N VAL A 112 16.88 -2.90 -156.02
CA VAL A 112 17.78 -3.23 -154.90
C VAL A 112 17.99 -1.99 -154.00
N LYS A 113 18.04 -0.79 -154.58
CA LYS A 113 18.11 0.48 -153.82
C LYS A 113 16.84 0.70 -153.00
N VAL A 114 15.65 0.44 -153.58
CA VAL A 114 14.36 0.51 -152.87
C VAL A 114 14.29 -0.54 -151.76
N ALA A 115 14.64 -1.80 -152.05
CA ALA A 115 14.65 -2.86 -151.03
C ALA A 115 15.58 -2.54 -149.85
N LEU A 116 16.77 -1.96 -150.11
CA LEU A 116 17.67 -1.47 -149.06
C LEU A 116 17.06 -0.31 -148.26
N GLY A 117 16.36 0.63 -148.92
CA GLY A 117 15.63 1.72 -148.27
C GLY A 117 14.52 1.22 -147.34
N ASP A 118 13.76 0.22 -147.78
CA ASP A 118 12.69 -0.42 -147.00
C ASP A 118 13.27 -1.19 -145.80
N ILE A 119 14.36 -1.94 -145.99
CA ILE A 119 15.07 -2.65 -144.91
C ILE A 119 15.58 -1.65 -143.86
N ILE A 120 16.23 -0.55 -144.28
CA ILE A 120 16.73 0.49 -143.36
C ILE A 120 15.56 1.16 -142.62
N SER A 121 14.44 1.41 -143.30
CA SER A 121 13.24 2.00 -142.70
C SER A 121 12.58 1.06 -141.68
N TYR A 122 12.47 -0.22 -142.00
CA TYR A 122 11.98 -1.27 -141.09
C TYR A 122 12.86 -1.39 -139.84
N ILE A 123 14.19 -1.47 -140.03
CA ILE A 123 15.16 -1.52 -138.92
C ILE A 123 15.02 -0.28 -138.03
N THR A 124 14.92 0.91 -138.63
CA THR A 124 14.77 2.19 -137.90
C THR A 124 13.46 2.25 -137.11
N TRP A 125 12.35 1.80 -137.71
CA TRP A 125 11.05 1.72 -137.04
C TRP A 125 11.07 0.70 -135.88
N HIS A 126 11.68 -0.47 -136.10
CA HIS A 126 11.79 -1.52 -135.09
C HIS A 126 12.61 -1.02 -133.88
N TYR A 127 13.79 -0.43 -134.11
CA TYR A 127 14.59 0.16 -133.04
C TYR A 127 13.85 1.26 -132.29
N ARG A 128 13.13 2.16 -132.98
CA ARG A 128 12.31 3.18 -132.31
C ARG A 128 11.21 2.56 -131.45
N ARG A 129 10.47 1.57 -131.97
CA ARG A 129 9.39 0.89 -131.25
C ARG A 129 9.91 0.11 -130.03
N SER A 130 11.01 -0.61 -130.17
CA SER A 130 11.65 -1.32 -129.05
C SER A 130 12.21 -0.36 -128.01
N TYR A 131 12.85 0.73 -128.42
CA TYR A 131 13.40 1.74 -127.51
C TYR A 131 12.30 2.47 -126.73
N THR A 132 11.22 2.90 -127.39
CA THR A 132 10.09 3.52 -126.69
C THR A 132 9.35 2.54 -125.77
N ALA A 133 9.24 1.26 -126.13
CA ALA A 133 8.69 0.24 -125.25
C ALA A 133 9.55 0.04 -123.99
N ILE A 134 10.87 -0.13 -124.15
CA ILE A 134 11.81 -0.31 -123.03
C ILE A 134 11.85 0.94 -122.14
N GLN A 135 11.89 2.15 -122.73
CA GLN A 135 11.81 3.39 -121.96
C GLN A 135 10.50 3.47 -121.16
N ASN A 136 9.35 3.27 -121.81
CA ASN A 136 8.05 3.31 -121.13
C ASN A 136 7.96 2.28 -119.99
N ASP A 137 8.46 1.05 -120.18
CA ASP A 137 8.43 0.02 -119.13
C ASP A 137 9.43 0.31 -118.00
N SER A 138 10.60 0.88 -118.31
CA SER A 138 11.58 1.30 -117.29
C SER A 138 11.10 2.50 -116.47
N VAL A 139 10.45 3.47 -117.11
CA VAL A 139 9.84 4.64 -116.47
C VAL A 139 8.67 4.21 -115.61
N LYS A 140 7.74 3.39 -116.10
CA LYS A 140 6.64 2.84 -115.28
C LYS A 140 7.13 2.06 -114.05
N LYS A 141 8.22 1.29 -114.18
CA LYS A 141 8.84 0.59 -113.04
C LYS A 141 9.49 1.56 -112.04
N ALA A 142 10.10 2.65 -112.52
CA ALA A 142 10.65 3.70 -111.68
C ALA A 142 9.56 4.50 -110.97
N GLU A 143 8.49 4.89 -111.68
CA GLU A 143 7.30 5.56 -111.14
C GLU A 143 6.62 4.70 -110.07
N ALA A 144 6.35 3.42 -110.35
CA ALA A 144 5.78 2.49 -109.37
C ALA A 144 6.68 2.34 -108.12
N ARG A 145 8.00 2.33 -108.29
CA ARG A 145 8.95 2.31 -107.16
C ARG A 145 9.00 3.64 -106.41
N SER A 146 8.84 4.79 -107.09
CA SER A 146 8.73 6.10 -106.45
C SER A 146 7.48 6.16 -105.58
N MET A 147 6.32 5.76 -106.13
CA MET A 147 5.06 5.67 -105.39
C MET A 147 5.16 4.75 -104.16
N GLN A 148 5.81 3.59 -104.29
CA GLN A 148 6.07 2.69 -103.16
C GLN A 148 6.96 3.33 -102.08
N LEU A 149 8.05 4.00 -102.47
CA LEU A 149 8.94 4.70 -101.53
C LEU A 149 8.25 5.91 -100.89
N GLU A 150 7.41 6.63 -101.62
CA GLU A 150 6.59 7.74 -101.10
C GLU A 150 5.55 7.22 -100.07
N GLU A 151 4.93 6.06 -100.33
CA GLU A 151 4.05 5.40 -99.37
C GLU A 151 4.81 4.92 -98.12
N GLU A 152 5.97 4.25 -98.28
CA GLU A 152 6.83 3.83 -97.17
C GLU A 152 7.30 5.03 -96.32
N VAL A 153 7.72 6.13 -96.94
CA VAL A 153 8.10 7.37 -96.24
C VAL A 153 6.92 7.97 -95.49
N THR A 154 5.72 7.97 -96.08
CA THR A 154 4.50 8.47 -95.42
C THR A 154 4.14 7.61 -94.20
N GLN A 155 4.21 6.28 -94.32
CA GLN A 155 3.99 5.36 -93.20
C GLN A 155 5.05 5.52 -92.09
N LEU A 156 6.32 5.72 -92.45
CA LEU A 156 7.40 5.95 -91.49
C LEU A 156 7.23 7.29 -90.75
N LEU A 157 6.82 8.36 -91.44
CA LEU A 157 6.52 9.65 -90.82
C LEU A 157 5.35 9.54 -89.85
N GLN A 158 4.26 8.87 -90.23
CA GLN A 158 3.12 8.64 -89.34
C GLN A 158 3.51 7.83 -88.10
N ARG A 159 4.36 6.80 -88.26
CA ARG A 159 4.89 6.01 -87.12
C ARG A 159 5.82 6.82 -86.22
N LEU A 160 6.59 7.76 -86.79
CA LEU A 160 7.46 8.65 -86.03
C LEU A 160 6.63 9.68 -85.23
N GLU A 161 5.57 10.22 -85.83
CA GLU A 161 4.63 11.13 -85.16
C GLU A 161 3.90 10.44 -84.00
N GLN A 162 3.38 9.21 -84.21
CA GLN A 162 2.78 8.42 -83.14
C GLN A 162 3.80 8.09 -82.02
N SER A 163 5.03 7.71 -82.38
CA SER A 163 6.10 7.46 -81.40
C SER A 163 6.44 8.72 -80.59
N ALA A 164 6.31 9.92 -81.20
CA ALA A 164 6.50 11.19 -80.49
C ALA A 164 5.32 11.54 -79.57
N THR A 165 4.07 11.20 -79.93
CA THR A 165 2.92 11.35 -79.01
C THR A 165 3.05 10.39 -77.82
N ASP A 166 3.37 9.12 -78.07
CA ASP A 166 3.54 8.09 -77.03
C ASP A 166 4.67 8.48 -76.06
N MET A 167 5.78 9.03 -76.56
CA MET A 167 6.89 9.52 -75.74
C MET A 167 6.47 10.72 -74.86
N ASN A 168 5.62 11.61 -75.35
CA ASN A 168 5.09 12.73 -74.56
C ASN A 168 4.12 12.25 -73.47
N GLU A 169 3.27 11.27 -73.76
CA GLU A 169 2.38 10.65 -72.77
C GLU A 169 3.18 9.94 -71.66
N LEU A 170 4.16 9.11 -72.01
CA LEU A 170 5.05 8.45 -71.05
C LEU A 170 5.84 9.45 -70.20
N LYS A 171 6.24 10.60 -70.77
CA LYS A 171 6.92 11.68 -70.03
C LYS A 171 5.99 12.35 -69.01
N LEU A 172 4.73 12.59 -69.37
CA LEU A 172 3.72 13.12 -68.45
C LEU A 172 3.37 12.12 -67.35
N GLU A 173 3.23 10.83 -67.68
CA GLU A 173 3.03 9.78 -66.69
C GLU A 173 4.22 9.69 -65.71
N ASN A 174 5.45 9.74 -66.21
CA ASN A 174 6.65 9.70 -65.37
C ASN A 174 6.70 10.88 -64.39
N GLN A 175 6.35 12.09 -64.84
CA GLN A 175 6.22 13.27 -63.97
C GLN A 175 5.12 13.10 -62.92
N ALA A 176 3.98 12.53 -63.28
CA ALA A 176 2.89 12.24 -62.34
C ALA A 176 3.28 11.17 -61.31
N LEU A 177 4.04 10.14 -61.71
CA LEU A 177 4.58 9.12 -60.83
C LEU A 177 5.63 9.69 -59.86
N GLN A 178 6.52 10.57 -60.34
CA GLN A 178 7.50 11.25 -59.49
C GLN A 178 6.81 12.10 -58.43
N GLY A 179 5.83 12.93 -58.80
CA GLY A 179 5.06 13.73 -57.83
C GLY A 179 4.30 12.86 -56.81
N ARG A 180 3.78 11.70 -57.22
CA ARG A 180 3.18 10.72 -56.30
C ARG A 180 4.22 10.12 -55.34
N LEU A 181 5.44 9.87 -55.79
CA LEU A 181 6.53 9.35 -54.96
C LEU A 181 6.97 10.37 -53.90
N GLU A 182 7.15 11.65 -54.29
CA GLU A 182 7.46 12.74 -53.36
C GLU A 182 6.36 12.93 -52.28
N ILE A 183 5.09 12.75 -52.65
CA ILE A 183 3.97 12.73 -51.70
C ILE A 183 4.01 11.50 -50.78
N ARG A 184 4.45 10.32 -51.27
CA ARG A 184 4.64 9.14 -50.41
C ARG A 184 5.78 9.36 -49.42
N ASP A 185 6.93 9.83 -49.87
CA ASP A 185 8.11 10.09 -49.03
C ASP A 185 7.82 11.10 -47.91
N SER A 186 7.05 12.15 -48.20
CA SER A 186 6.61 13.10 -47.17
C SER A 186 5.65 12.47 -46.15
N THR A 187 4.67 11.67 -46.60
CA THR A 187 3.79 10.94 -45.68
C THR A 187 4.49 9.87 -44.84
N VAL A 188 5.54 9.22 -45.38
CA VAL A 188 6.34 8.26 -44.61
C VAL A 188 7.09 8.99 -43.48
N LYS A 189 7.74 10.11 -43.78
CA LYS A 189 8.42 10.93 -42.76
C LYS A 189 7.47 11.45 -41.67
N GLU A 190 6.25 11.84 -42.04
CA GLU A 190 5.22 12.23 -41.06
C GLU A 190 4.82 11.04 -40.16
N LEU A 191 4.66 9.84 -40.72
CA LEU A 191 4.35 8.64 -39.94
C LEU A 191 5.51 8.22 -39.04
N GLU A 192 6.76 8.29 -39.51
CA GLU A 192 7.97 8.02 -38.72
C GLU A 192 8.09 8.99 -37.52
N THR A 193 7.92 10.29 -37.75
CA THR A 193 7.94 11.27 -36.65
C THR A 193 6.82 11.05 -35.64
N ARG A 194 5.61 10.72 -36.10
CA ARG A 194 4.48 10.38 -35.21
C ARG A 194 4.70 9.07 -34.44
N LEU A 195 5.34 8.08 -35.04
CA LEU A 195 5.70 6.83 -34.38
C LEU A 195 6.72 7.10 -33.26
N ASN A 196 7.80 7.82 -33.55
CA ASN A 196 8.83 8.17 -32.56
C ASN A 196 8.25 8.96 -31.37
N VAL A 197 7.28 9.85 -31.61
CA VAL A 197 6.57 10.57 -30.53
C VAL A 197 5.72 9.61 -29.69
N ALA A 198 4.94 8.73 -30.32
CA ALA A 198 4.12 7.76 -29.61
C ALA A 198 4.95 6.75 -28.80
N GLU A 199 6.13 6.36 -29.29
CA GLU A 199 7.08 5.51 -28.56
C GLU A 199 7.63 6.22 -27.31
N ALA A 200 8.02 7.49 -27.43
CA ALA A 200 8.49 8.29 -26.29
C ALA A 200 7.38 8.58 -25.24
N GLU A 201 6.15 8.80 -25.69
CA GLU A 201 4.97 8.91 -24.81
C GLU A 201 4.70 7.59 -24.07
N LEU A 202 4.86 6.44 -24.75
CA LEU A 202 4.68 5.12 -24.16
C LEU A 202 5.80 4.77 -23.15
N GLU A 203 7.05 5.12 -23.43
CA GLU A 203 8.17 4.99 -22.48
C GLU A 203 7.94 5.86 -21.23
N THR A 204 7.48 7.11 -21.43
CA THR A 204 7.09 8.00 -20.32
C THR A 204 5.96 7.41 -19.48
N CYS A 205 4.93 6.85 -20.12
CA CYS A 205 3.82 6.18 -19.43
C CYS A 205 4.29 4.93 -18.66
N HIS A 206 5.24 4.17 -19.20
CA HIS A 206 5.83 3.01 -18.54
C HIS A 206 6.56 3.42 -17.25
N HIS A 207 7.39 4.46 -17.30
CA HIS A 207 8.06 4.99 -16.12
C HIS A 207 7.10 5.51 -15.04
N GLN A 208 6.00 6.18 -15.43
CA GLN A 208 4.95 6.60 -14.49
C GLN A 208 4.24 5.39 -13.85
N LEU A 209 3.97 4.34 -14.64
CA LEU A 209 3.34 3.11 -14.18
C LEU A 209 4.24 2.33 -13.20
N ASP A 210 5.55 2.33 -13.39
CA ASP A 210 6.49 1.74 -12.44
C ASP A 210 6.68 2.59 -11.17
N SER A 211 6.69 3.93 -11.27
CA SER A 211 6.67 4.82 -10.08
C SER A 211 5.44 4.57 -9.21
N THR A 212 4.25 4.56 -9.82
CA THR A 212 2.98 4.33 -9.11
C THR A 212 2.89 2.92 -8.52
N ARG A 213 3.46 1.90 -9.17
CA ARG A 213 3.63 0.56 -8.57
C ARG A 213 4.55 0.58 -7.35
N HIS A 214 5.65 1.32 -7.39
CA HIS A 214 6.56 1.45 -6.25
C HIS A 214 5.89 2.15 -5.07
N GLU A 215 5.22 3.28 -5.32
CA GLU A 215 4.44 4.02 -4.33
C GLU A 215 3.33 3.15 -3.70
N LEU A 216 2.60 2.38 -4.52
CA LEU A 216 1.59 1.44 -4.04
C LEU A 216 2.20 0.36 -3.13
N SER A 217 3.37 -0.18 -3.48
CA SER A 217 4.09 -1.17 -2.66
C SER A 217 4.50 -0.60 -1.30
N LEU A 218 4.99 0.65 -1.26
CA LEU A 218 5.32 1.35 -0.01
C LEU A 218 4.06 1.62 0.84
N ALA A 219 2.96 2.04 0.21
CA ALA A 219 1.68 2.23 0.88
C ALA A 219 1.12 0.93 1.47
N GLN A 220 1.25 -0.18 0.74
CA GLN A 220 0.89 -1.53 1.19
C GLN A 220 1.66 -1.92 2.46
N GLN A 221 3.00 -1.81 2.44
CA GLN A 221 3.86 -2.11 3.59
C GLN A 221 3.54 -1.23 4.82
N SER A 222 3.25 0.05 4.59
CA SER A 222 2.81 0.97 5.65
C SER A 222 1.48 0.53 6.28
N ASN A 223 0.51 0.14 5.46
CA ASN A 223 -0.79 -0.35 5.92
C ASN A 223 -0.69 -1.69 6.68
N ASP A 224 0.19 -2.59 6.25
CA ASP A 224 0.45 -3.86 6.93
C ASP A 224 1.07 -3.60 8.33
N SER A 225 2.06 -2.69 8.41
CA SER A 225 2.67 -2.26 9.68
C SER A 225 1.66 -1.61 10.63
N LEU A 226 0.80 -0.71 10.13
CA LEU A 226 -0.29 -0.11 10.92
C LEU A 226 -1.32 -1.16 11.38
N SER A 227 -1.61 -2.16 10.54
CA SER A 227 -2.51 -3.26 10.89
C SER A 227 -1.93 -4.15 12.00
N GLN A 228 -0.63 -4.43 11.96
CA GLN A 228 0.07 -5.14 13.03
C GLN A 228 0.02 -4.34 14.34
N GLN A 229 0.40 -3.06 14.31
CA GLN A 229 0.36 -2.18 15.50
C GLN A 229 -1.06 -2.10 16.10
N LEU A 230 -2.10 -2.05 15.26
CA LEU A 230 -3.49 -2.06 15.72
C LEU A 230 -3.87 -3.38 16.41
N ALA A 231 -3.36 -4.53 15.95
CA ALA A 231 -3.58 -5.83 16.59
C ALA A 231 -2.84 -5.95 17.94
N GLU A 232 -1.60 -5.46 18.01
CA GLU A 232 -0.83 -5.36 19.25
C GLU A 232 -1.56 -4.48 20.28
N ARG A 233 -1.97 -3.27 19.91
CA ARG A 233 -2.73 -2.36 20.80
C ARG A 233 -4.06 -2.95 21.26
N LYS A 234 -4.81 -3.67 20.41
CA LYS A 234 -6.02 -4.39 20.83
C LYS A 234 -5.73 -5.43 21.91
N THR A 235 -4.60 -6.12 21.80
CA THR A 235 -4.16 -7.15 22.75
C THR A 235 -3.73 -6.53 24.09
N GLU A 236 -2.97 -5.43 24.05
CA GLU A 236 -2.63 -4.65 25.26
C GLU A 236 -3.87 -4.12 25.99
N ILE A 237 -4.83 -3.54 25.25
CA ILE A 237 -6.09 -3.03 25.83
C ILE A 237 -6.89 -4.15 26.49
N ALA A 238 -6.97 -5.34 25.86
CA ALA A 238 -7.62 -6.49 26.46
C ALA A 238 -6.93 -6.93 27.78
N GLY A 239 -5.60 -6.96 27.80
CA GLY A 239 -4.82 -7.24 29.01
C GLY A 239 -5.02 -6.20 30.12
N HIS A 240 -5.07 -4.91 29.77
CA HIS A 240 -5.36 -3.83 30.72
C HIS A 240 -6.78 -3.92 31.30
N LEU A 241 -7.79 -4.28 30.50
CA LEU A 241 -9.16 -4.50 30.98
C LEU A 241 -9.25 -5.70 31.93
N GLU A 242 -8.54 -6.79 31.66
CA GLU A 242 -8.47 -7.95 32.57
C GLU A 242 -7.76 -7.60 33.88
N TYR A 243 -6.66 -6.84 33.82
CA TYR A 243 -5.96 -6.34 35.00
C TYR A 243 -6.84 -5.40 35.84
N GLN A 244 -7.56 -4.47 35.20
CA GLN A 244 -8.51 -3.59 35.88
C GLN A 244 -9.63 -4.37 36.56
N LYS A 245 -10.12 -5.46 35.94
CA LYS A 245 -11.11 -6.36 36.55
C LYS A 245 -10.56 -7.00 37.83
N LYS A 246 -9.35 -7.58 37.78
CA LYS A 246 -8.69 -8.18 38.96
C LYS A 246 -8.48 -7.17 40.08
N LEU A 247 -8.08 -5.94 39.75
CA LEU A 247 -7.90 -4.87 40.74
C LEU A 247 -9.23 -4.46 41.40
N ASN A 248 -10.33 -4.43 40.65
CA ASN A 248 -11.67 -4.18 41.21
C ASN A 248 -12.16 -5.34 42.10
N GLU A 249 -11.87 -6.58 41.73
CA GLU A 249 -12.16 -7.77 42.55
C GLU A 249 -11.39 -7.71 43.89
N GLU A 250 -10.10 -7.35 43.85
CA GLU A 250 -9.26 -7.11 45.05
C GLU A 250 -9.79 -5.98 45.93
N ILE A 251 -10.12 -4.81 45.35
CA ILE A 251 -10.67 -3.66 46.09
C ILE A 251 -12.00 -4.03 46.79
N ASN A 252 -12.85 -4.84 46.14
CA ASN A 252 -14.11 -5.29 46.74
C ASN A 252 -13.88 -6.27 47.90
N THR A 253 -12.90 -7.17 47.80
CA THR A 253 -12.46 -8.05 48.90
C THR A 253 -11.95 -7.22 50.08
N GLN A 254 -11.01 -6.31 49.85
CA GLN A 254 -10.46 -5.42 50.88
C GLN A 254 -11.54 -4.54 51.54
N ARG A 255 -12.56 -4.09 50.79
CA ARG A 255 -13.71 -3.37 51.36
C ARG A 255 -14.57 -4.25 52.27
N SER A 256 -14.79 -5.51 51.88
CA SER A 256 -15.49 -6.49 52.72
C SER A 256 -14.72 -6.77 54.02
N ASP A 257 -13.41 -6.98 53.92
CA ASP A 257 -12.55 -7.25 55.07
C ASP A 257 -12.49 -6.06 56.04
N ASN A 258 -12.33 -4.83 55.51
CA ASN A 258 -12.37 -3.60 56.32
C ASN A 258 -13.74 -3.42 57.01
N ALA A 259 -14.85 -3.75 56.35
CA ALA A 259 -16.17 -3.72 56.99
C ALA A 259 -16.31 -4.79 58.08
N GLY A 260 -15.68 -5.96 57.92
CA GLY A 260 -15.57 -6.99 58.96
C GLY A 260 -14.76 -6.52 60.16
N LEU A 261 -13.56 -5.98 59.93
CA LEU A 261 -12.68 -5.41 60.95
C LEU A 261 -13.34 -4.26 61.71
N SER A 262 -14.05 -3.35 61.02
CA SER A 262 -14.79 -2.26 61.67
C SER A 262 -15.80 -2.79 62.69
N ARG A 263 -16.59 -3.82 62.31
CA ARG A 263 -17.55 -4.46 63.22
C ARG A 263 -16.87 -5.12 64.43
N GLN A 264 -15.69 -5.72 64.22
CA GLN A 264 -14.90 -6.29 65.33
C GLN A 264 -14.39 -5.19 66.28
N CYS A 265 -13.93 -4.05 65.75
CA CYS A 265 -13.55 -2.88 66.56
C CYS A 265 -14.74 -2.31 67.35
N ASP A 266 -15.93 -2.24 66.76
CA ASP A 266 -17.16 -1.81 67.44
C ASP A 266 -17.52 -2.77 68.58
N GLN A 267 -17.49 -4.09 68.33
CA GLN A 267 -17.74 -5.13 69.34
C GLN A 267 -16.72 -5.12 70.49
N LEU A 268 -15.44 -4.96 70.18
CA LEU A 268 -14.38 -4.84 71.18
C LEU A 268 -14.55 -3.55 72.00
N SER A 269 -14.91 -2.43 71.35
CA SER A 269 -15.15 -1.16 72.04
C SER A 269 -16.34 -1.25 73.00
N GLN A 270 -17.42 -1.93 72.61
CA GLN A 270 -18.55 -2.22 73.49
C GLN A 270 -18.12 -3.11 74.67
N THR A 271 -17.38 -4.20 74.40
CA THR A 271 -16.87 -5.11 75.44
C THR A 271 -15.98 -4.38 76.46
N VAL A 272 -15.13 -3.45 76.00
CA VAL A 272 -14.30 -2.59 76.86
C VAL A 272 -15.15 -1.61 77.67
N SER A 273 -16.24 -1.08 77.11
CA SER A 273 -17.19 -0.24 77.86
C SER A 273 -17.92 -1.03 78.95
N ASP A 274 -18.39 -2.23 78.62
CA ASP A 274 -19.15 -3.09 79.54
C ASP A 274 -18.28 -3.57 80.70
N THR A 275 -17.08 -4.08 80.41
CA THR A 275 -16.10 -4.50 81.44
C THR A 275 -15.64 -3.33 82.32
N LYS A 276 -15.55 -2.11 81.77
CA LYS A 276 -15.28 -0.91 82.57
C LYS A 276 -16.44 -0.59 83.52
N ALA A 277 -17.69 -0.74 83.08
CA ALA A 277 -18.86 -0.53 83.93
C ALA A 277 -18.97 -1.61 85.04
N GLU A 278 -18.65 -2.88 84.74
CA GLU A 278 -18.54 -3.94 85.74
C GLU A 278 -17.46 -3.64 86.78
N ARG A 279 -16.26 -3.21 86.34
CA ARG A 279 -15.20 -2.75 87.24
C ARG A 279 -15.69 -1.62 88.15
N ASP A 280 -16.32 -0.59 87.59
CA ASP A 280 -16.80 0.58 88.36
C ASP A 280 -17.86 0.17 89.39
N ARG A 281 -18.69 -0.84 89.07
CA ARG A 281 -19.60 -1.47 90.01
C ARG A 281 -18.87 -2.26 91.11
N PHE A 282 -17.89 -3.09 90.78
CA PHE A 282 -17.10 -3.83 91.77
C PHE A 282 -16.30 -2.90 92.70
N GLU A 283 -15.81 -1.77 92.19
CA GLU A 283 -15.15 -0.71 92.99
C GLU A 283 -16.14 -0.13 94.03
N GLN A 284 -17.39 0.16 93.62
CA GLN A 284 -18.44 0.61 94.55
C GLN A 284 -18.84 -0.46 95.57
N GLU A 285 -19.01 -1.72 95.14
CA GLU A 285 -19.30 -2.85 96.04
C GLU A 285 -18.15 -3.06 97.05
N LEU A 286 -16.90 -2.89 96.63
CA LEU A 286 -15.72 -2.95 97.51
C LEU A 286 -15.70 -1.81 98.53
N ILE A 287 -15.97 -0.56 98.11
CA ILE A 287 -16.07 0.60 99.01
C ILE A 287 -17.20 0.40 100.03
N ALA A 288 -18.36 -0.10 99.60
CA ALA A 288 -19.47 -0.40 100.49
C ALA A 288 -19.11 -1.50 101.51
N ALA A 289 -18.43 -2.57 101.07
CA ALA A 289 -17.94 -3.62 101.96
C ALA A 289 -16.87 -3.13 102.95
N GLN A 290 -15.97 -2.23 102.52
CA GLN A 290 -14.98 -1.59 103.40
C GLN A 290 -15.66 -0.73 104.47
N ASN A 291 -16.65 0.09 104.11
CA ASN A 291 -17.44 0.89 105.05
C ASN A 291 -18.20 -0.01 106.04
N LEU A 292 -18.85 -1.07 105.58
CA LEU A 292 -19.50 -2.05 106.45
C LEU A 292 -18.50 -2.69 107.42
N CYS A 293 -17.28 -3.00 106.98
CA CYS A 293 -16.23 -3.53 107.86
C CYS A 293 -15.77 -2.51 108.90
N THR A 294 -15.69 -1.21 108.58
CA THR A 294 -15.32 -0.17 109.58
C THR A 294 -16.46 0.09 110.57
N GLU A 295 -17.72 0.05 110.13
CA GLU A 295 -18.90 0.08 111.00
C GLU A 295 -18.94 -1.12 111.94
N LEU A 296 -18.80 -2.34 111.42
CA LEU A 296 -18.76 -3.57 112.24
C LEU A 296 -17.59 -3.56 113.23
N LYS A 297 -16.42 -3.07 112.82
CA LYS A 297 -15.25 -2.93 113.72
C LYS A 297 -15.49 -1.89 114.82
N SER A 298 -16.18 -0.80 114.51
CA SER A 298 -16.55 0.23 115.49
C SER A 298 -17.62 -0.28 116.46
N ALA A 299 -18.63 -1.00 115.95
CA ALA A 299 -19.66 -1.65 116.76
C ALA A 299 -19.08 -2.75 117.67
N LEU A 300 -18.12 -3.55 117.16
CA LEU A 300 -17.40 -4.54 117.94
C LEU A 300 -16.60 -3.87 119.07
N SER A 301 -15.84 -2.82 118.77
CA SER A 301 -15.08 -2.08 119.80
C SER A 301 -15.99 -1.42 120.83
N GLY A 302 -17.17 -0.91 120.42
CA GLY A 302 -18.21 -0.45 121.34
C GLY A 302 -18.73 -1.57 122.25
N LYS A 303 -18.96 -2.78 121.70
CA LYS A 303 -19.39 -3.95 122.48
C LYS A 303 -18.30 -4.49 123.40
N GLU A 304 -17.03 -4.41 123.00
CA GLU A 304 -15.89 -4.69 123.88
C GLU A 304 -15.85 -3.70 125.05
N GLY A 305 -16.10 -2.41 124.79
CA GLY A 305 -16.25 -1.37 125.82
C GLY A 305 -17.41 -1.62 126.79
N ASP A 306 -18.61 -1.93 126.26
CA ASP A 306 -19.77 -2.34 127.06
C ASP A 306 -19.43 -3.53 127.97
N LEU A 307 -18.74 -4.55 127.43
CA LEU A 307 -18.38 -5.77 128.14
C LEU A 307 -17.34 -5.50 129.24
N VAL A 308 -16.36 -4.63 128.99
CA VAL A 308 -15.42 -4.16 130.02
C VAL A 308 -16.14 -3.40 131.14
N ALA A 309 -17.10 -2.53 130.81
CA ALA A 309 -17.90 -1.80 131.79
C ALA A 309 -18.74 -2.76 132.66
N VAL A 310 -19.48 -3.69 132.04
CA VAL A 310 -20.24 -4.73 132.76
C VAL A 310 -19.32 -5.58 133.64
N ASN A 311 -18.12 -5.93 133.18
CA ASN A 311 -17.18 -6.71 133.98
C ASN A 311 -16.61 -5.92 135.18
N ALA A 312 -16.45 -4.61 135.04
CA ALA A 312 -16.10 -3.72 136.16
C ALA A 312 -17.26 -3.60 137.17
N GLU A 313 -18.51 -3.43 136.71
CA GLU A 313 -19.69 -3.46 137.57
C GLU A 313 -19.83 -4.80 138.32
N LEU A 314 -19.59 -5.92 137.64
CA LEU A 314 -19.60 -7.26 138.24
C LEU A 314 -18.50 -7.40 139.31
N THR A 315 -17.33 -6.79 139.09
CA THR A 315 -16.23 -6.74 140.06
C THR A 315 -16.58 -5.89 141.29
N GLU A 316 -17.23 -4.74 141.13
CA GLU A 316 -17.70 -3.92 142.26
C GLU A 316 -18.86 -4.59 143.02
N LEU A 317 -19.80 -5.23 142.31
CA LEU A 317 -20.84 -6.07 142.92
C LEU A 317 -20.22 -7.23 143.71
N HIS A 318 -19.13 -7.83 143.22
CA HIS A 318 -18.41 -8.87 143.95
C HIS A 318 -17.79 -8.34 145.24
N LYS A 319 -17.12 -7.17 145.22
CA LYS A 319 -16.61 -6.51 146.44
C LYS A 319 -17.72 -6.15 147.43
N LEU A 320 -18.84 -5.64 146.92
CA LEU A 320 -20.01 -5.32 147.75
C LEU A 320 -20.59 -6.58 148.40
N ASN A 321 -20.66 -7.70 147.66
CA ASN A 321 -21.09 -8.99 148.18
C ASN A 321 -20.11 -9.56 149.22
N GLU A 322 -18.80 -9.38 149.05
CA GLU A 322 -17.79 -9.70 150.07
C GLU A 322 -17.99 -8.86 151.34
N SER A 323 -18.24 -7.55 151.19
CA SER A 323 -18.56 -6.67 152.34
C SER A 323 -19.84 -7.09 153.05
N LEU A 324 -20.92 -7.38 152.30
CA LEU A 324 -22.17 -7.89 152.89
C LEU A 324 -21.96 -9.24 153.58
N SER A 325 -21.14 -10.14 153.02
CA SER A 325 -20.80 -11.42 153.64
C SER A 325 -19.99 -11.23 154.94
N ALA A 326 -19.08 -10.25 154.97
CA ALA A 326 -18.33 -9.88 156.17
C ALA A 326 -19.23 -9.27 157.27
N ASP A 327 -20.17 -8.40 156.90
CA ASP A 327 -21.14 -7.84 157.84
C ASP A 327 -22.18 -8.87 158.30
N LEU A 328 -22.61 -9.79 157.43
CA LEU A 328 -23.44 -10.95 157.80
C LEU A 328 -22.72 -11.81 158.85
N ASN A 329 -21.43 -12.11 158.63
CA ASN A 329 -20.61 -12.82 159.60
C ASN A 329 -20.49 -12.06 160.93
N LYS A 330 -20.30 -10.74 160.93
CA LYS A 330 -20.33 -9.93 162.18
C LYS A 330 -21.66 -10.06 162.91
N VAL A 331 -22.78 -9.94 162.19
CA VAL A 331 -24.13 -10.07 162.77
C VAL A 331 -24.32 -11.46 163.36
N THR A 332 -23.91 -12.53 162.66
CA THR A 332 -23.93 -13.90 163.19
C THR A 332 -23.12 -14.02 164.49
N LEU A 333 -21.93 -13.41 164.55
CA LEU A 333 -21.05 -13.44 165.72
C LEU A 333 -21.65 -12.65 166.91
N VAL A 334 -22.32 -11.52 166.63
CA VAL A 334 -23.08 -10.74 167.63
C VAL A 334 -24.29 -11.52 168.13
N SER A 335 -25.05 -12.20 167.26
CA SER A 335 -26.16 -13.07 167.66
C SER A 335 -25.69 -14.22 168.55
N GLN A 336 -24.58 -14.88 168.22
CA GLN A 336 -23.98 -15.93 169.06
C GLN A 336 -23.52 -15.39 170.42
N GLY A 337 -23.02 -14.15 170.48
CA GLY A 337 -22.71 -13.45 171.73
C GLY A 337 -23.95 -13.23 172.60
N TYR A 338 -25.04 -12.71 172.01
CA TYR A 338 -26.33 -12.54 172.68
C TYR A 338 -26.94 -13.87 173.15
N GLU A 339 -26.84 -14.95 172.37
CA GLU A 339 -27.30 -16.29 172.76
C GLU A 339 -26.54 -16.83 173.97
N ALA A 340 -25.22 -16.61 174.03
CA ALA A 340 -24.41 -16.98 175.19
C ALA A 340 -24.78 -16.16 176.44
N GLU A 341 -25.00 -14.86 176.30
CA GLU A 341 -25.39 -13.96 177.40
C GLU A 341 -26.79 -14.31 177.96
N VAL A 342 -27.74 -14.68 177.09
CA VAL A 342 -29.06 -15.21 177.50
C VAL A 342 -28.94 -16.57 178.21
N ALA A 343 -28.03 -17.44 177.77
CA ALA A 343 -27.77 -18.72 178.43
C ALA A 343 -27.16 -18.55 179.84
N GLU A 344 -26.29 -17.56 180.02
CA GLU A 344 -25.69 -17.21 181.32
C GLU A 344 -26.77 -16.68 182.30
N GLN A 345 -27.56 -15.70 181.87
CA GLN A 345 -28.70 -15.17 182.65
C GLN A 345 -29.71 -16.28 183.03
N SER A 346 -29.96 -17.25 182.15
CA SER A 346 -30.84 -18.40 182.44
C SER A 346 -30.31 -19.28 183.59
N ASN A 347 -28.99 -19.42 183.72
CA ASN A 347 -28.36 -20.20 184.80
C ASN A 347 -28.33 -19.44 186.12
N GLU A 348 -28.13 -18.11 186.11
CA GLU A 348 -28.30 -17.28 187.31
C GLU A 348 -29.72 -17.37 187.87
N LEU A 349 -30.74 -17.30 187.00
CA LEU A 349 -32.15 -17.39 187.36
C LEU A 349 -32.50 -18.71 188.08
N LYS A 350 -32.01 -19.84 187.57
CA LYS A 350 -32.15 -21.16 188.24
C LYS A 350 -31.48 -21.19 189.62
N THR A 351 -30.32 -20.52 189.75
CA THR A 351 -29.55 -20.47 191.00
C THR A 351 -30.25 -19.61 192.06
N LEU A 352 -30.91 -18.53 191.66
CA LEU A 352 -31.79 -17.71 192.50
C LEU A 352 -33.05 -18.48 192.91
N GLN A 353 -33.69 -19.18 191.98
CA GLN A 353 -34.91 -19.97 192.24
C GLN A 353 -34.66 -21.06 193.30
N ALA A 354 -33.49 -21.71 193.28
CA ALA A 354 -33.09 -22.68 194.30
C ALA A 354 -32.85 -22.07 195.70
N LYS A 355 -32.51 -20.78 195.79
CA LYS A 355 -32.39 -20.07 197.09
C LYS A 355 -33.75 -19.76 197.71
N VAL A 356 -34.75 -19.40 196.88
CA VAL A 356 -36.11 -19.09 197.35
C VAL A 356 -36.76 -20.30 198.01
N MET A 357 -36.75 -21.46 197.34
CA MET A 357 -37.28 -22.72 197.90
C MET A 357 -36.67 -23.10 199.26
N LYS A 358 -35.41 -22.72 199.50
CA LYS A 358 -34.71 -23.01 200.76
C LYS A 358 -35.17 -22.12 201.92
N LEU A 359 -35.58 -20.88 201.63
CA LEU A 359 -36.09 -19.93 202.62
C LEU A 359 -37.54 -20.23 203.00
N GLU A 360 -38.38 -20.64 202.04
CA GLU A 360 -39.76 -21.05 202.28
C GLU A 360 -39.84 -22.27 203.23
N ALA A 361 -38.95 -23.25 203.05
CA ALA A 361 -38.86 -24.42 203.92
C ALA A 361 -38.48 -24.09 205.38
N THR A 362 -37.65 -23.05 205.61
CA THR A 362 -37.29 -22.61 206.96
C THR A 362 -38.40 -21.84 207.66
N LEU A 363 -39.25 -21.10 206.93
CA LEU A 363 -40.32 -20.29 207.52
C LEU A 363 -41.46 -21.15 208.10
N GLU A 364 -41.81 -22.24 207.42
CA GLU A 364 -42.92 -23.11 207.85
C GLU A 364 -42.55 -24.00 209.06
N ALA A 365 -41.25 -24.19 209.31
CA ALA A 365 -40.75 -24.87 210.50
C ALA A 365 -40.90 -24.06 211.80
N GLU A 366 -40.86 -22.72 211.75
CA GLU A 366 -41.04 -21.88 212.95
C GLU A 366 -42.51 -21.77 213.39
N LYS A 367 -43.46 -21.75 212.45
CA LYS A 367 -44.90 -21.78 212.76
C LYS A 367 -45.28 -23.00 213.60
N THR A 368 -44.80 -24.18 213.21
CA THR A 368 -45.14 -25.45 213.87
C THR A 368 -44.58 -25.57 215.29
N ILE A 369 -43.53 -24.82 215.64
CA ILE A 369 -43.00 -24.77 217.01
C ILE A 369 -43.90 -23.91 217.90
N SER A 370 -44.34 -22.75 217.42
CA SER A 370 -45.11 -21.76 218.19
C SER A 370 -46.48 -22.28 218.66
N GLU A 371 -47.16 -23.12 217.86
CA GLU A 371 -48.46 -23.69 218.23
C GLU A 371 -48.34 -24.79 219.30
N SER A 372 -47.19 -25.47 219.41
CA SER A 372 -47.01 -26.59 220.35
C SER A 372 -46.93 -26.15 221.82
N LEU A 373 -46.29 -25.00 222.09
CA LEU A 373 -46.11 -24.48 223.45
C LEU A 373 -47.43 -24.01 224.09
N LYS A 374 -48.38 -23.56 223.26
CA LYS A 374 -49.67 -23.02 223.70
C LYS A 374 -50.59 -24.10 224.31
N GLY A 375 -50.45 -25.37 223.92
CA GLY A 375 -51.27 -26.47 224.44
C GLY A 375 -50.87 -27.00 225.84
N THR A 376 -49.66 -26.70 226.30
CA THR A 376 -49.09 -27.29 227.54
C THR A 376 -49.47 -26.57 228.83
N ILE A 377 -49.96 -25.34 228.77
CA ILE A 377 -50.26 -24.53 229.98
C ILE A 377 -51.71 -24.75 230.46
N ASP A 378 -52.66 -24.99 229.55
CA ASP A 378 -54.08 -25.18 229.88
C ASP A 378 -54.39 -26.53 230.58
N THR A 379 -53.42 -27.45 230.68
CA THR A 379 -53.66 -28.85 231.09
C THR A 379 -53.28 -29.20 232.54
N LEU A 380 -52.76 -28.27 233.35
CA LEU A 380 -52.37 -28.53 234.74
C LEU A 380 -53.37 -28.06 235.82
N THR A 381 -54.47 -27.40 235.47
CA THR A 381 -55.32 -26.69 236.46
C THR A 381 -56.68 -27.35 236.76
N GLY A 382 -57.00 -28.54 236.24
CA GLY A 382 -58.27 -29.18 236.62
C GLY A 382 -58.63 -30.54 236.01
N ALA A 383 -58.34 -31.62 236.74
CA ALA A 383 -59.11 -32.88 236.69
C ALA A 383 -58.77 -33.82 237.87
N MET A 384 -59.03 -33.40 239.12
CA MET A 384 -59.52 -34.36 240.10
C MET A 384 -61.01 -34.61 239.81
N ALA A 385 -61.35 -35.85 239.44
CA ALA A 385 -62.71 -36.34 239.12
C ALA A 385 -63.43 -35.67 237.92
N GLY A 386 -64.15 -36.39 237.05
CA GLY A 386 -64.33 -37.85 236.93
C GLY A 386 -65.63 -38.23 236.19
N GLY A 387 -65.59 -39.25 235.32
CA GLY A 387 -66.75 -39.77 234.54
C GLY A 387 -67.13 -38.88 233.36
N GLY A 388 -67.11 -39.32 232.09
CA GLY A 388 -67.88 -40.42 231.49
C GLY A 388 -68.83 -39.78 230.46
N THR A 389 -69.10 -40.24 229.24
CA THR A 389 -68.96 -41.52 228.51
C THR A 389 -68.71 -41.16 227.01
N GLY A 390 -68.35 -42.01 226.04
CA GLY A 390 -68.20 -43.47 226.00
C GLY A 390 -68.88 -44.12 224.78
N LYS A 391 -68.44 -43.83 223.53
CA LYS A 391 -68.71 -44.57 222.26
C LYS A 391 -67.85 -43.98 221.11
N SER A 392 -66.81 -44.67 220.61
CA SER A 392 -66.77 -45.51 219.37
C SER A 392 -67.08 -44.75 218.06
N LYS A 393 -66.24 -44.71 216.99
CA LYS A 393 -65.17 -45.64 216.50
C LYS A 393 -63.98 -44.90 215.83
N GLN A 394 -62.79 -45.53 215.89
CA GLN A 394 -61.60 -45.33 215.01
C GLN A 394 -61.71 -46.20 213.72
N PRO A 395 -60.71 -46.32 212.80
CA PRO A 395 -59.39 -45.66 212.61
C PRO A 395 -59.17 -45.11 211.15
N ARG A 396 -57.99 -44.66 210.65
CA ARG A 396 -56.86 -43.84 211.18
C ARG A 396 -55.75 -43.71 210.11
N SER A 397 -55.75 -42.66 209.28
CA SER A 397 -54.58 -42.19 208.48
C SER A 397 -54.89 -40.76 207.99
N ARG A 398 -54.44 -39.67 208.63
CA ARG A 398 -53.06 -39.14 208.71
C ARG A 398 -52.40 -39.06 207.32
N LYS A 399 -51.93 -37.90 206.84
CA LYS A 399 -51.55 -36.65 207.54
C LYS A 399 -52.16 -35.40 206.88
N THR A 400 -52.24 -34.31 207.65
CA THR A 400 -52.43 -32.93 207.17
C THR A 400 -51.16 -32.41 206.49
N SER A 401 -51.32 -31.26 205.80
CA SER A 401 -50.36 -30.50 204.97
C SER A 401 -50.46 -30.79 203.47
#